data_AF-A0A1B7NTS7-F1
#
_entry.id   AF-A0A1B7NTS7-F1
#
_cell.length_a   1.000
_cell.length_b   1.000
_cell.length_c   1.000
_cell.angle_alpha   90.00
_cell.angle_beta   90.00
_cell.angle_gamma   90.00
#
_symmetry.space_group_name_H-M   'P 1'
#
loop_
_entity.id
_entity.type
_entity.pdbx_description
1 polymer ?
#
loop_
_entity_poly.entity_id
_entity_poly.type
_entity_poly.pdbx_seq_one_letter_code
_entity_poly.pdbx_strand_id
1 'polypeptide(L)'
;MLILLPEQNDGDESNKSGKGATEQEGNEKDSDDSPSDSTDDVKYVLEAYAACFPSGFDTRKKLGNTLADIHEPIPGYKLKLEKSMDRFFHKLPVGKYVKRANWSVTVDAELFSPFGGIHARKGDEITQLKLNELDLDNTFLRCERQTLYRLPRSGALIFSFHTYRYPIQEIKNEGSAEDLATAIDGVTEGSIPDMAVYKRIPAWGEAIKEFLKS
;
A
#
# COMPACT_ATOMS: atom_id res chain seq x y z
N MET A 1 2.52 -3.65 12.14
CA MET A 1 3.95 -3.70 11.77
C MET A 1 4.18 -4.85 10.81
N LEU A 2 4.90 -4.60 9.73
CA LEU A 2 5.33 -5.54 8.71
C LEU A 2 6.86 -5.48 8.65
N ILE A 3 7.49 -6.63 8.45
CA ILE A 3 8.94 -6.78 8.31
C ILE A 3 9.21 -7.31 6.92
N LEU A 4 9.91 -6.53 6.12
CA LEU A 4 10.28 -6.93 4.76
C LEU A 4 11.77 -7.16 4.64
N LEU A 5 12.14 -8.24 3.98
CA LEU A 5 13.53 -8.55 3.61
C LEU A 5 13.67 -8.50 2.09
N PRO A 6 14.88 -8.19 1.57
CA PRO A 6 15.13 -8.36 0.16
C PRO A 6 14.90 -9.82 -0.23
N GLU A 7 14.30 -10.03 -1.39
CA GLU A 7 14.14 -11.36 -1.98
C GLU A 7 15.52 -12.01 -2.11
N GLN A 8 15.65 -13.23 -1.59
CA GLN A 8 16.88 -14.00 -1.76
C GLN A 8 16.82 -14.61 -3.17
N ASN A 9 17.72 -14.18 -4.04
CA ASN A 9 18.02 -14.97 -5.22
C ASN A 9 18.76 -16.20 -4.73
N ASP A 10 18.05 -17.33 -4.58
CA ASP A 10 18.68 -18.64 -4.49
C ASP A 10 19.42 -18.83 -5.82
N GLY A 11 20.69 -18.41 -5.84
CA GLY A 11 21.61 -18.73 -6.90
C GLY A 11 21.66 -20.24 -7.00
N ASP A 12 21.24 -20.76 -8.14
CA ASP A 12 21.35 -22.17 -8.49
C ASP A 12 22.84 -22.58 -8.51
N GLU A 13 23.42 -22.87 -7.34
CA GLU A 13 24.74 -23.50 -7.17
C GLU A 13 24.64 -25.01 -7.46
N SER A 14 23.90 -25.41 -8.49
CA SER A 14 23.74 -26.82 -8.84
C SER A 14 23.86 -27.14 -10.34
N ASN A 15 24.79 -26.49 -11.08
CA ASN A 15 25.48 -27.17 -12.20
C ASN A 15 26.64 -26.36 -12.79
N LYS A 16 27.87 -26.66 -12.35
CA LYS A 16 29.06 -26.51 -13.20
C LYS A 16 29.82 -27.82 -13.22
N SER A 17 29.40 -28.73 -14.09
CA SER A 17 30.26 -29.81 -14.59
C SER A 17 30.24 -29.84 -16.12
N GLY A 18 31.27 -29.28 -16.73
CA GLY A 18 31.98 -29.92 -17.85
C GLY A 18 31.50 -29.68 -19.29
N LYS A 19 32.45 -29.07 -20.03
CA LYS A 19 32.92 -29.38 -21.40
C LYS A 19 32.43 -28.51 -22.56
N GLY A 20 33.42 -28.07 -23.34
CA GLY A 20 33.29 -27.86 -24.79
C GLY A 20 33.92 -26.55 -25.28
N ALA A 21 35.19 -26.59 -25.67
CA ALA A 21 35.86 -25.53 -26.40
C ALA A 21 35.53 -25.60 -27.90
N THR A 22 35.28 -24.45 -28.53
CA THR A 22 35.67 -24.18 -29.92
C THR A 22 35.70 -22.67 -30.19
N GLU A 23 36.81 -22.20 -30.74
CA GLU A 23 37.05 -20.84 -31.25
C GLU A 23 36.37 -20.63 -32.62
N GLN A 24 35.89 -19.42 -32.89
CA GLN A 24 36.02 -18.74 -34.19
C GLN A 24 35.67 -17.26 -34.12
N GLU A 25 36.27 -16.52 -35.05
CA GLU A 25 36.63 -15.09 -35.03
C GLU A 25 35.51 -14.09 -35.35
N GLY A 26 35.67 -12.88 -34.81
CA GLY A 26 35.59 -11.63 -35.56
C GLY A 26 34.22 -11.01 -35.85
N ASN A 27 33.78 -10.07 -35.00
CA ASN A 27 33.31 -8.76 -35.48
C ASN A 27 33.23 -7.74 -34.33
N GLU A 28 34.11 -6.73 -34.36
CA GLU A 28 34.00 -5.54 -33.53
C GLU A 28 32.72 -4.77 -33.90
N LYS A 29 31.80 -4.64 -32.95
CA LYS A 29 30.80 -3.59 -32.92
C LYS A 29 30.86 -2.93 -31.56
N ASP A 30 31.07 -1.62 -31.60
CA ASP A 30 31.20 -0.71 -30.47
C ASP A 30 30.22 -1.05 -29.34
N SER A 31 30.76 -1.57 -28.24
CA SER A 31 30.04 -1.71 -26.98
C SER A 31 29.96 -0.35 -26.32
N ASP A 32 28.78 0.26 -26.37
CA ASP A 32 28.37 1.30 -25.43
C ASP A 32 28.19 0.63 -24.05
N ASP A 33 29.33 0.36 -23.38
CA ASP A 33 29.40 -0.25 -22.07
C ASP A 33 29.14 0.82 -21.00
N SER A 34 27.92 1.34 -21.02
CA SER A 34 27.34 1.96 -19.83
C SER A 34 26.94 0.82 -18.90
N PRO A 35 27.48 0.72 -17.67
CA PRO A 35 27.09 -0.34 -16.76
C PRO A 35 25.59 -0.19 -16.51
N SER A 36 24.79 -1.15 -16.96
CA SER A 36 23.42 -1.25 -16.53
C SER A 36 23.46 -1.44 -15.02
N ASP A 37 22.96 -0.44 -14.29
CA ASP A 37 22.87 -0.47 -12.83
C ASP A 37 21.86 -1.57 -12.47
N SER A 38 22.35 -2.80 -12.34
CA SER A 38 21.60 -4.03 -12.07
C SER A 38 20.99 -4.07 -10.65
N THR A 39 21.01 -2.94 -9.97
CA THR A 39 20.51 -2.75 -8.60
C THR A 39 19.04 -2.34 -8.53
N ASP A 40 18.41 -2.01 -9.67
CA ASP A 40 16.99 -1.60 -9.73
C ASP A 40 15.99 -2.77 -9.55
N ASP A 41 16.47 -4.01 -9.43
CA ASP A 41 15.64 -5.23 -9.38
C ASP A 41 15.47 -5.86 -7.99
N VAL A 42 15.98 -5.26 -6.92
CA VAL A 42 15.80 -5.84 -5.57
C VAL A 42 14.34 -5.69 -5.12
N LYS A 43 13.60 -6.81 -5.18
CA LYS A 43 12.26 -6.93 -4.62
C LYS A 43 12.32 -7.20 -3.13
N TYR A 44 11.25 -6.83 -2.43
CA TYR A 44 11.11 -7.04 -0.99
C TYR A 44 9.93 -7.95 -0.71
N VAL A 45 10.12 -8.93 0.17
CA VAL A 45 9.12 -9.94 0.55
C VAL A 45 8.67 -9.70 1.98
N LEU A 46 7.38 -9.87 2.27
CA LEU A 46 6.85 -9.81 3.63
C LEU A 46 7.17 -11.11 4.38
N GLU A 47 8.09 -11.05 5.33
CA GLU A 47 8.61 -12.23 6.04
C GLU A 47 8.05 -12.37 7.46
N ALA A 48 7.62 -11.27 8.07
CA ALA A 48 6.96 -11.31 9.36
C ALA A 48 6.04 -10.11 9.55
N TYR A 49 5.06 -10.25 10.44
CA TYR A 49 4.16 -9.16 10.78
C TYR A 49 3.57 -9.29 12.18
N ALA A 50 3.14 -8.15 12.72
CA ALA A 50 2.22 -8.02 13.83
C ALA A 50 1.15 -6.99 13.40
N ALA A 51 0.00 -7.46 12.94
CA ALA A 51 -1.07 -6.64 12.39
C ALA A 51 -2.35 -6.85 13.20
N CYS A 52 -2.47 -6.12 14.32
CA CYS A 52 -3.60 -6.26 15.24
C CYS A 52 -4.86 -5.51 14.77
N PHE A 53 -4.71 -4.51 13.92
CA PHE A 53 -5.81 -3.66 13.44
C PHE A 53 -5.80 -3.53 11.91
N PRO A 54 -5.82 -4.62 11.13
CA PRO A 54 -5.89 -4.54 9.67
C PRO A 54 -7.26 -4.04 9.21
N SER A 55 -7.30 -3.39 8.04
CA SER A 55 -8.52 -2.79 7.48
C SER A 55 -8.69 -3.19 6.02
N GLY A 56 -9.54 -4.17 5.76
CA GLY A 56 -9.87 -4.65 4.42
C GLY A 56 -8.82 -5.56 3.76
N PHE A 57 -7.87 -6.10 4.54
CA PHE A 57 -6.92 -7.09 4.04
C PHE A 57 -6.57 -8.12 5.12
N ASP A 58 -6.44 -9.40 4.72
CA ASP A 58 -5.95 -10.47 5.58
C ASP A 58 -4.42 -10.57 5.45
N THR A 59 -3.70 -10.13 6.48
CA THR A 59 -2.22 -10.13 6.47
C THR A 59 -1.63 -11.54 6.35
N ARG A 60 -2.35 -12.59 6.79
CA ARG A 60 -1.89 -13.98 6.64
C ARG A 60 -1.72 -14.37 5.17
N LYS A 61 -2.63 -13.90 4.31
CA LYS A 61 -2.60 -14.16 2.86
C LYS A 61 -1.53 -13.34 2.13
N LYS A 62 -0.86 -12.43 2.83
CA LYS A 62 0.16 -11.52 2.30
C LYS A 62 1.58 -11.96 2.70
N LEU A 63 1.70 -12.83 3.70
CA LEU A 63 2.99 -13.38 4.13
C LEU A 63 3.63 -14.20 3.00
N GLY A 64 4.93 -14.02 2.79
CA GLY A 64 5.70 -14.65 1.72
C GLY A 64 5.55 -14.02 0.34
N ASN A 65 4.70 -12.99 0.19
CA ASN A 65 4.51 -12.31 -1.08
C ASN A 65 5.43 -11.10 -1.23
N THR A 66 5.73 -10.74 -2.48
CA THR A 66 6.50 -9.53 -2.79
C THR A 66 5.70 -8.26 -2.46
N LEU A 67 6.40 -7.13 -2.32
CA LEU A 67 5.80 -5.82 -2.13
C LEU A 67 4.78 -5.51 -3.23
N ALA A 68 5.10 -5.86 -4.48
CA ALA A 68 4.21 -5.68 -5.62
C ALA A 68 2.93 -6.53 -5.49
N ASP A 69 3.06 -7.82 -5.18
CA ASP A 69 1.91 -8.74 -5.04
C ASP A 69 1.01 -8.35 -3.86
N ILE A 70 1.59 -7.82 -2.79
CA ILE A 70 0.82 -7.32 -1.65
C ILE A 70 -0.07 -6.15 -2.08
N HIS A 71 0.42 -5.29 -2.96
CA HIS A 71 -0.25 -4.08 -3.45
C HIS A 71 -1.08 -4.29 -4.73
N GLU A 72 -1.14 -5.51 -5.29
CA GLU A 72 -1.93 -5.81 -6.50
C GLU A 72 -3.36 -5.24 -6.49
N PRO A 73 -4.12 -5.27 -5.38
CA PRO A 73 -5.49 -4.75 -5.37
C PRO A 73 -5.61 -3.24 -5.50
N ILE A 74 -4.50 -2.49 -5.38
CA ILE A 74 -4.50 -1.03 -5.31
C ILE A 74 -4.50 -0.46 -6.74
N PRO A 75 -5.54 0.30 -7.13
CA PRO A 75 -5.64 0.84 -8.48
C PRO A 75 -4.44 1.70 -8.86
N GLY A 76 -3.90 1.45 -10.05
CA GLY A 76 -2.75 2.19 -10.60
C GLY A 76 -1.40 1.87 -9.97
N TYR A 77 -1.30 0.97 -8.98
CA TYR A 77 -0.03 0.66 -8.31
C TYR A 77 1.04 0.18 -9.29
N LYS A 78 0.76 -0.89 -10.04
CA LYS A 78 1.71 -1.49 -11.00
C LYS A 78 2.22 -0.50 -12.04
N LEU A 79 1.35 0.37 -12.54
CA LEU A 79 1.67 1.32 -13.61
C LEU A 79 2.36 2.59 -13.11
N LYS A 80 1.98 3.11 -11.94
CA LYS A 80 2.43 4.43 -11.46
C LYS A 80 3.37 4.41 -10.27
N LEU A 81 3.34 3.35 -9.44
CA LEU A 81 3.99 3.36 -8.13
C LEU A 81 5.02 2.25 -7.93
N GLU A 82 4.85 1.07 -8.54
CA GLU A 82 5.72 -0.08 -8.26
C GLU A 82 7.21 0.25 -8.41
N LYS A 83 7.64 0.73 -9.58
CA LYS A 83 9.04 1.04 -9.86
C LYS A 83 9.62 2.10 -8.91
N SER A 84 8.84 3.13 -8.56
CA SER A 84 9.33 4.18 -7.66
C SER A 84 9.38 3.69 -6.21
N MET A 85 8.44 2.84 -5.81
CA MET A 85 8.40 2.23 -4.49
C MET A 85 9.56 1.26 -4.28
N ASP A 86 9.83 0.37 -5.24
CA ASP A 86 10.92 -0.59 -5.16
C ASP A 86 12.27 0.11 -5.03
N ARG A 87 12.54 1.10 -5.89
CA ARG A 87 13.74 1.93 -5.79
C ARG A 87 13.84 2.67 -4.47
N PHE A 88 12.73 3.20 -3.95
CA PHE A 88 12.73 3.91 -2.68
C PHE A 88 13.07 2.96 -1.51
N PHE A 89 12.45 1.78 -1.48
CA PHE A 89 12.69 0.76 -0.47
C PHE A 89 14.14 0.27 -0.55
N HIS A 90 14.65 0.01 -1.75
CA HIS A 90 16.04 -0.38 -1.97
C HIS A 90 17.02 0.69 -1.48
N LYS A 91 16.81 1.96 -1.84
CA LYS A 91 17.75 3.06 -1.54
C LYS A 91 17.65 3.62 -0.12
N LEU A 92 16.63 3.30 0.66
CA LEU A 92 16.47 3.82 2.03
C LEU A 92 17.64 3.38 2.93
N PRO A 93 18.52 4.27 3.40
CA PRO A 93 19.69 3.87 4.18
C PRO A 93 19.34 3.69 5.66
N VAL A 94 20.22 2.99 6.37
CA VAL A 94 20.16 2.86 7.83
C VAL A 94 20.24 4.24 8.49
N GLY A 95 19.47 4.43 9.56
CA GLY A 95 19.43 5.70 10.31
C GLY A 95 18.52 6.77 9.68
N LYS A 96 17.93 6.51 8.50
CA LYS A 96 16.85 7.35 7.96
C LYS A 96 15.49 6.78 8.33
N TYR A 97 14.57 7.69 8.64
CA TYR A 97 13.22 7.39 9.06
C TYR A 97 12.24 8.20 8.22
N VAL A 98 11.27 7.51 7.64
CA VAL A 98 10.26 8.10 6.76
C VAL A 98 8.91 7.96 7.42
N LYS A 99 8.08 9.00 7.33
CA LYS A 99 6.68 8.97 7.78
C LYS A 99 5.76 9.45 6.67
N ARG A 100 4.57 8.84 6.59
CA ARG A 100 3.45 9.31 5.76
C ARG A 100 2.13 9.02 6.47
N ALA A 101 1.06 9.61 5.94
CA ALA A 101 -0.30 9.24 6.31
C ALA A 101 -0.95 8.39 5.21
N ASN A 102 -1.87 7.53 5.63
CA ASN A 102 -2.94 6.99 4.81
C ASN A 102 -4.26 7.20 5.57
N TRP A 103 -5.36 7.36 4.85
CA TRP A 103 -6.65 7.60 5.49
C TRP A 103 -7.80 6.97 4.70
N SER A 104 -8.90 6.71 5.39
CA SER A 104 -10.20 6.30 4.85
C SER A 104 -11.29 6.65 5.87
N VAL A 105 -12.55 6.53 5.48
CA VAL A 105 -13.66 6.45 6.44
C VAL A 105 -14.08 4.99 6.58
N THR A 106 -14.37 4.58 7.81
CA THR A 106 -14.95 3.27 8.11
C THR A 106 -16.34 3.47 8.67
N VAL A 107 -17.32 2.83 8.03
CA VAL A 107 -18.73 2.77 8.46
C VAL A 107 -18.97 1.35 8.94
N ASP A 108 -19.51 1.21 10.15
CA ASP A 108 -19.85 -0.09 10.76
C ASP A 108 -18.69 -1.09 10.78
N ALA A 109 -17.53 -0.67 11.27
CA ALA A 109 -16.34 -1.52 11.31
C ALA A 109 -15.56 -1.40 12.61
N GLU A 110 -15.00 -2.51 13.08
CA GLU A 110 -14.14 -2.56 14.25
C GLU A 110 -12.68 -2.20 13.92
N LEU A 111 -11.82 -2.15 14.95
CA LEU A 111 -10.38 -1.94 14.73
C LEU A 111 -9.76 -3.11 13.94
N PHE A 112 -10.23 -4.32 14.21
CA PHE A 112 -9.85 -5.54 13.51
C PHE A 112 -10.90 -5.89 12.45
N SER A 113 -10.69 -5.43 11.22
CA SER A 113 -11.59 -5.71 10.09
C SER A 113 -10.83 -6.21 8.85
N PRO A 114 -10.14 -7.36 8.95
CA PRO A 114 -9.36 -7.90 7.82
C PRO A 114 -10.23 -8.48 6.69
N PHE A 115 -11.50 -8.82 6.96
CA PHE A 115 -12.32 -9.66 6.08
C PHE A 115 -13.36 -8.85 5.32
N GLY A 116 -12.97 -8.27 4.18
CA GLY A 116 -13.90 -7.60 3.26
C GLY A 116 -14.57 -6.35 3.85
N GLY A 117 -15.57 -5.81 3.15
CA GLY A 117 -16.42 -4.70 3.62
C GLY A 117 -15.78 -3.31 3.64
N ILE A 118 -14.46 -3.21 3.80
CA ILE A 118 -13.72 -1.93 3.86
C ILE A 118 -13.29 -1.44 2.48
N HIS A 119 -12.73 -2.34 1.66
CA HIS A 119 -12.32 -2.03 0.30
C HIS A 119 -13.20 -2.77 -0.70
N ALA A 120 -13.57 -2.12 -1.81
CA ALA A 120 -14.27 -2.80 -2.90
C ALA A 120 -13.28 -3.51 -3.81
N ARG A 121 -13.74 -4.58 -4.43
CA ARG A 121 -13.11 -5.27 -5.55
C ARG A 121 -13.85 -4.95 -6.84
N LYS A 122 -13.17 -5.18 -7.96
CA LYS A 122 -13.78 -4.99 -9.27
C LYS A 122 -14.98 -5.93 -9.42
N GLY A 123 -16.15 -5.35 -9.72
CA GLY A 123 -17.40 -6.09 -9.89
C GLY A 123 -18.26 -6.20 -8.62
N ASP A 124 -17.80 -5.68 -7.48
CA ASP A 124 -18.65 -5.58 -6.29
C ASP A 124 -19.84 -4.65 -6.55
N GLU A 125 -21.04 -5.07 -6.17
CA GLU A 125 -22.19 -4.18 -6.11
C GLU A 125 -22.03 -3.22 -4.94
N ILE A 126 -22.14 -1.92 -5.21
CA ILE A 126 -22.04 -0.88 -4.20
C ILE A 126 -23.40 -0.21 -4.08
N THR A 127 -24.08 -0.46 -2.96
CA THR A 127 -25.27 0.29 -2.56
C THR A 127 -24.83 1.57 -1.87
N GLN A 128 -25.33 2.70 -2.35
CA GLN A 128 -25.10 4.00 -1.73
C GLN A 128 -26.01 4.17 -0.50
N LEU A 129 -25.40 4.51 0.62
CA LEU A 129 -26.08 4.86 1.87
C LEU A 129 -26.66 6.28 1.78
N LYS A 130 -27.76 6.49 2.48
CA LYS A 130 -28.33 7.81 2.79
C LYS A 130 -27.92 8.24 4.19
N LEU A 131 -28.02 9.54 4.48
CA LEU A 131 -27.69 10.09 5.80
C LEU A 131 -28.44 9.39 6.94
N ASN A 132 -29.73 9.09 6.76
CA ASN A 132 -30.55 8.42 7.78
C ASN A 132 -30.22 6.93 7.98
N GLU A 133 -29.35 6.36 7.15
CA GLU A 133 -28.86 4.97 7.25
C GLU A 133 -27.46 4.90 7.91
N LEU A 134 -26.81 6.05 8.15
CA LEU A 134 -25.52 6.10 8.85
C LEU A 134 -25.72 5.96 10.35
N ASP A 135 -25.02 4.99 10.95
CA ASP A 135 -24.72 5.00 12.36
C ASP A 135 -23.53 5.93 12.62
N LEU A 136 -23.80 7.14 13.10
CA LEU A 136 -22.77 8.15 13.39
C LEU A 136 -21.87 7.74 14.54
N ASP A 137 -22.38 6.98 15.51
CA ASP A 137 -21.60 6.46 16.65
C ASP A 137 -20.65 5.36 16.19
N ASN A 138 -20.97 4.67 15.08
CA ASN A 138 -20.12 3.67 14.46
C ASN A 138 -19.47 4.11 13.13
N THR A 139 -19.31 5.42 12.91
CA THR A 139 -18.64 5.98 11.72
C THR A 139 -17.42 6.80 12.12
N PHE A 140 -16.26 6.48 11.53
CA PHE A 140 -14.97 7.05 11.95
C PHE A 140 -14.09 7.44 10.78
N LEU A 141 -13.45 8.61 10.89
CA LEU A 141 -12.24 8.89 10.13
C LEU A 141 -11.12 7.99 10.67
N ARG A 142 -10.62 7.10 9.82
CA ARG A 142 -9.55 6.17 10.13
C ARG A 142 -8.26 6.66 9.47
N CYS A 143 -7.28 7.00 10.31
CA CYS A 143 -5.97 7.51 9.87
C CYS A 143 -4.86 6.57 10.30
N GLU A 144 -3.89 6.33 9.41
CA GLU A 144 -2.71 5.52 9.70
C GLU A 144 -1.46 6.37 9.59
N ARG A 145 -0.76 6.53 10.71
CA ARG A 145 0.62 7.05 10.69
C ARG A 145 1.55 5.90 10.31
N GLN A 146 1.97 5.91 9.06
CA GLN A 146 2.84 4.89 8.49
C GLN A 146 4.29 5.34 8.56
N THR A 147 5.17 4.42 8.93
CA THR A 147 6.58 4.70 9.22
C THR A 147 7.44 3.61 8.61
N LEU A 148 8.54 3.98 7.97
CA LEU A 148 9.46 3.05 7.33
C LEU A 148 10.91 3.38 7.71
N TYR A 149 11.66 2.36 8.12
CA TYR A 149 13.09 2.46 8.40
C TYR A 149 13.81 1.13 8.22
N ARG A 150 15.12 1.18 8.00
CA ARG A 150 15.98 -0.01 7.83
C ARG A 150 16.74 -0.35 9.11
N LEU A 151 16.74 -1.62 9.50
CA LEU A 151 17.54 -2.11 10.62
C LEU A 151 19.03 -2.23 10.25
N PRO A 152 19.95 -1.82 11.15
CA PRO A 152 21.39 -1.75 10.85
C PRO A 152 22.05 -3.12 10.65
N ARG A 153 21.58 -4.17 11.33
CA ARG A 153 22.22 -5.50 11.32
C ARG A 153 21.64 -6.43 10.27
N SER A 154 20.30 -6.53 10.20
CA SER A 154 19.63 -7.45 9.28
C SER A 154 19.32 -6.85 7.92
N GLY A 155 19.42 -5.52 7.78
CA GLY A 155 18.99 -4.83 6.55
C GLY A 155 17.48 -4.83 6.32
N ALA A 156 16.68 -5.43 7.21
CA ALA A 156 15.23 -5.51 7.11
C ALA A 156 14.57 -4.14 7.14
N LEU A 157 13.54 -3.96 6.33
CA LEU A 157 12.67 -2.80 6.35
C LEU A 157 11.51 -3.04 7.32
N ILE A 158 11.37 -2.13 8.27
CA ILE A 158 10.28 -2.15 9.25
C ILE A 158 9.24 -1.13 8.82
N PHE A 159 8.10 -1.63 8.34
CA PHE A 159 6.94 -0.82 8.03
C PHE A 159 5.92 -0.91 9.17
N SER A 160 5.81 0.16 9.97
CA SER A 160 4.81 0.23 11.04
C SER A 160 3.71 1.20 10.66
N PHE A 161 2.49 0.89 11.07
CA PHE A 161 1.34 1.77 10.92
C PHE A 161 0.60 1.80 12.24
N HIS A 162 0.40 2.99 12.76
CA HIS A 162 -0.41 3.22 13.97
C HIS A 162 -1.76 3.79 13.53
N THR A 163 -2.83 3.08 13.87
CA THR A 163 -4.20 3.43 13.51
C THR A 163 -4.80 4.36 14.55
N TYR A 164 -5.30 5.50 14.11
CA TYR A 164 -6.16 6.39 14.84
C TYR A 164 -7.58 6.27 14.28
N ARG A 165 -8.57 6.32 15.16
CA ARG A 165 -9.99 6.41 14.81
C ARG A 165 -10.57 7.64 15.50
N TYR A 166 -11.15 8.52 14.70
CA TYR A 166 -11.83 9.72 15.18
C TYR A 166 -13.31 9.59 14.83
N PRO A 167 -14.24 9.63 15.80
CA PRO A 167 -15.66 9.66 15.51
C PRO A 167 -15.97 10.78 14.52
N ILE A 168 -16.82 10.50 13.52
CA ILE A 168 -17.10 11.49 12.48
C ILE A 168 -17.74 12.76 13.04
N GLN A 169 -18.49 12.62 14.15
CA GLN A 169 -19.05 13.74 14.91
C GLN A 169 -17.98 14.65 15.50
N GLU A 170 -16.84 14.11 15.97
CA GLU A 170 -15.74 14.92 16.50
C GLU A 170 -15.08 15.75 15.40
N ILE A 171 -14.88 15.16 14.21
CA ILE A 171 -14.34 15.87 13.04
C ILE A 171 -15.23 17.07 12.66
N LYS A 172 -16.55 16.90 12.76
CA LYS A 172 -17.51 17.99 12.55
C LYS A 172 -17.39 19.05 13.64
N ASN A 173 -17.40 18.63 14.90
CA ASN A 173 -17.38 19.52 16.06
C ASN A 173 -16.08 20.33 16.18
N GLU A 174 -14.94 19.77 15.75
CA GLU A 174 -13.64 20.46 15.76
C GLU A 174 -13.45 21.44 14.60
N GLY A 175 -14.41 21.52 13.67
CA GLY A 175 -14.41 22.48 12.56
C GLY A 175 -13.75 21.98 11.27
N SER A 176 -13.38 20.70 11.19
CA SER A 176 -12.72 20.11 10.01
C SER A 176 -13.69 19.47 9.00
N ALA A 177 -14.97 19.78 9.09
CA ALA A 177 -16.02 19.21 8.24
C ALA A 177 -15.77 19.49 6.74
N GLU A 178 -15.48 20.74 6.39
CA GLU A 178 -15.24 21.15 4.99
C GLU A 178 -13.95 20.55 4.43
N ASP A 179 -12.90 20.45 5.25
CA ASP A 179 -11.63 19.84 4.87
C ASP A 179 -11.82 18.34 4.53
N LEU A 180 -12.55 17.60 5.37
CA LEU A 180 -12.81 16.18 5.12
C LEU A 180 -13.74 15.99 3.91
N ALA A 181 -14.77 16.82 3.74
CA ALA A 181 -15.63 16.77 2.56
C ALA A 181 -14.83 17.01 1.27
N THR A 182 -13.96 18.02 1.27
CA THR A 182 -13.06 18.32 0.15
C THR A 182 -12.09 17.17 -0.11
N ALA A 183 -11.56 16.53 0.94
CA ALA A 183 -10.68 15.37 0.79
C ALA A 183 -11.40 14.16 0.17
N ILE A 184 -12.68 13.94 0.48
CA ILE A 184 -13.52 12.89 -0.12
C ILE A 184 -13.69 13.15 -1.62
N ASP A 185 -14.00 14.39 -2.01
CA ASP A 185 -14.14 14.79 -3.42
C ASP A 185 -12.81 14.63 -4.16
N GLY A 186 -11.70 15.05 -3.55
CA GLY A 186 -10.36 14.96 -4.14
C GLY A 186 -9.87 13.53 -4.41
N VAL A 187 -10.35 12.52 -3.68
CA VAL A 187 -10.06 11.11 -4.02
C VAL A 187 -10.81 10.69 -5.29
N THR A 188 -12.02 11.18 -5.48
CA THR A 188 -12.88 10.88 -6.64
C THR A 188 -12.39 11.58 -7.90
N GLU A 189 -11.99 12.85 -7.77
CA GLU A 189 -11.51 13.70 -8.86
C GLU A 189 -10.01 13.50 -9.17
N GLY A 190 -9.31 12.72 -8.33
CA GLY A 190 -7.88 12.53 -8.41
C GLY A 190 -7.41 11.77 -9.67
N SER A 191 -6.08 11.70 -9.84
CA SER A 191 -5.45 11.11 -11.04
C SER A 191 -5.64 9.59 -11.22
N ILE A 192 -6.31 8.92 -10.27
CA ILE A 192 -6.73 7.52 -10.31
C ILE A 192 -8.16 7.45 -9.74
N PRO A 193 -9.20 7.70 -10.55
CA PRO A 193 -10.59 7.71 -10.08
C PRO A 193 -11.05 6.37 -9.45
N ASP A 194 -10.51 5.25 -9.93
CA ASP A 194 -10.76 3.91 -9.37
C ASP A 194 -10.38 3.79 -7.88
N MET A 195 -9.53 4.70 -7.36
CA MET A 195 -9.20 4.76 -5.94
C MET A 195 -10.42 5.04 -5.07
N ALA A 196 -11.38 5.83 -5.56
CA ALA A 196 -12.62 6.10 -4.85
C ALA A 196 -13.46 4.84 -4.70
N VAL A 197 -13.57 4.03 -5.77
CA VAL A 197 -14.23 2.72 -5.74
C VAL A 197 -13.50 1.78 -4.79
N TYR A 198 -12.17 1.67 -4.89
CA TYR A 198 -11.35 0.84 -4.01
C TYR A 198 -11.58 1.20 -2.52
N LYS A 199 -11.64 2.49 -2.17
CA LYS A 199 -11.93 2.97 -0.81
C LYS A 199 -13.43 3.00 -0.45
N ARG A 200 -14.30 2.46 -1.31
CA ARG A 200 -15.76 2.42 -1.16
C ARG A 200 -16.43 3.78 -1.01
N ILE A 201 -15.81 4.86 -1.47
CA ILE A 201 -16.39 6.22 -1.40
C ILE A 201 -17.80 6.28 -2.01
N PRO A 202 -18.11 5.64 -3.15
CA PRO A 202 -19.48 5.65 -3.68
C PRO A 202 -20.54 5.05 -2.72
N ALA A 203 -20.14 4.22 -1.76
CA ALA A 203 -21.06 3.65 -0.77
C ALA A 203 -21.48 4.67 0.30
N TRP A 204 -20.56 5.53 0.74
CA TRP A 204 -20.74 6.31 1.97
C TRP A 204 -20.42 7.81 1.82
N GLY A 205 -19.77 8.21 0.73
CA GLY A 205 -19.21 9.54 0.50
C GLY A 205 -20.26 10.64 0.54
N GLU A 206 -21.37 10.45 -0.18
CA GLU A 206 -22.45 11.45 -0.21
C GLU A 206 -23.13 11.61 1.16
N ALA A 207 -23.49 10.50 1.81
CA ALA A 207 -24.12 10.55 3.13
C ALA A 207 -23.23 11.21 4.19
N ILE A 208 -21.92 10.92 4.19
CA ILE A 208 -20.97 11.54 5.10
C ILE A 208 -20.79 13.02 4.78
N LYS A 209 -20.67 13.42 3.50
CA LYS A 209 -20.60 14.84 3.13
C LYS A 209 -21.86 15.61 3.53
N GLU A 210 -23.04 15.00 3.37
CA GLU A 210 -24.32 15.58 3.83
C GLU A 210 -24.31 15.77 5.36
N PHE A 211 -23.86 14.77 6.11
CA PHE A 211 -23.68 14.88 7.56
C PHE A 211 -22.73 16.03 7.94
N LEU A 212 -21.55 16.09 7.32
CA LEU A 212 -20.52 17.07 7.62
C LEU A 212 -21.00 18.51 7.37
N LYS A 213 -21.86 18.72 6.36
CA LYS A 213 -22.37 20.04 5.95
C LYS A 213 -23.67 20.49 6.62
N SER A 214 -24.30 19.64 7.44
CA SER A 214 -25.57 19.95 8.13
C SER A 214 -25.44 20.83 9.36
#